data_AF-A0A9D4SQU6-F1
#
_entry.id   AF-A0A9D4SQU6-F1
#
_cell.length_a   1.000
_cell.length_b   1.000
_cell.length_c   1.000
_cell.angle_alpha   90.00
_cell.angle_beta   90.00
_cell.angle_gamma   90.00
#
_symmetry.space_group_name_H-M   'P 1'
#
loop_
_entity.id
_entity.type
_entity.pdbx_description
1 polymer ?
#
loop_
_entity_poly.entity_id
_entity_poly.type
_entity_poly.pdbx_seq_one_letter_code
_entity_poly.pdbx_strand_id
1 'polypeptide(L)'
;MYICTFIVEAEPGTKVLNEIREGKLTSKVASQLALVAATHNFDGWLINIESKMDDSCGLFLKEFLEAVTSETHRAVPGSLVIWYDSVLLDGKLDWQNELNDKNSCFFDLCDGIFLNYGWTEEMLQRSASLAGSRKSDVYVGIDVFARNTKYTGGYETYKAVKQARRNGLSSAIFAAGWVYETQGREKFVENQYLFWNFPRHCRSEWRLSTLPLCTSFCQGFGRNLYKAGKLVQRGPWFNLSEQQLQPWDQGCSLCGGCGAAVVCTDQAYNGGSCLLLRFVPSAIKPDASPYFRLFACDLPLGSLSVSYTFSPDVDRTTGVDIVLVLKVQTSSGEEEQLMLGVTISTPDDKRYEAKLVISDVPAPESSVGTECAWQTRKYLVKDLQTDHIATLREVGVSFSFHEPTVAGSCLLGELALKRPDGTSENVTAKKSSSNEGLEDSVLDDGARSDGAEPHVKRQRVQDGET
;
A
#
# COMPACT_ATOMS: atom_id res chain seq x y z
N MET A 1 5.22 5.63 -1.25
CA MET A 1 5.86 6.17 -2.45
C MET A 1 4.78 6.78 -3.32
N TYR A 2 4.88 8.07 -3.57
CA TYR A 2 4.01 8.89 -4.40
C TYR A 2 4.91 9.71 -5.32
N ILE A 3 4.74 9.59 -6.63
CA ILE A 3 5.52 10.35 -7.62
C ILE A 3 4.62 11.33 -8.36
N CYS A 4 5.17 12.44 -8.84
CA CYS A 4 4.47 13.40 -9.70
C CYS A 4 4.78 13.15 -11.18
N THR A 5 4.06 13.80 -12.08
CA THR A 5 4.30 13.69 -13.53
C THR A 5 4.89 14.98 -14.06
N PHE A 6 6.03 14.89 -14.75
CA PHE A 6 6.48 15.91 -15.68
C PHE A 6 5.93 15.54 -17.06
N ILE A 7 4.99 16.34 -17.56
CA ILE A 7 4.33 16.08 -18.84
C ILE A 7 4.48 17.27 -19.80
N VAL A 8 4.81 16.96 -21.05
CA VAL A 8 4.78 17.89 -22.17
C VAL A 8 4.04 17.24 -23.33
N GLU A 9 3.15 17.99 -23.98
CA GLU A 9 2.25 17.45 -25.00
C GLU A 9 2.23 18.34 -26.24
N ALA A 10 2.24 17.70 -27.41
CA ALA A 10 2.07 18.34 -28.72
C ALA A 10 3.06 19.50 -28.96
N GLU A 11 2.67 20.43 -29.85
CA GLU A 11 3.47 21.60 -30.23
C GLU A 11 3.89 22.51 -29.06
N PRO A 12 3.03 22.81 -28.06
CA PRO A 12 3.46 23.59 -26.89
C PRO A 12 4.59 22.92 -26.12
N GLY A 13 4.50 21.60 -25.92
CA GLY A 13 5.54 20.82 -25.28
C GLY A 13 6.85 20.80 -26.06
N THR A 14 6.79 20.67 -27.39
CA THR A 14 7.97 20.75 -28.26
C THR A 14 8.71 22.08 -28.10
N LYS A 15 7.99 23.20 -28.01
CA LYS A 15 8.59 24.53 -27.78
C LYS A 15 9.32 24.59 -26.45
N VAL A 16 8.70 24.11 -25.36
CA VAL A 16 9.33 24.07 -24.03
C VAL A 16 10.61 23.23 -24.05
N LEU A 17 10.59 22.04 -24.67
CA LEU A 17 11.77 21.20 -24.77
C LEU A 17 12.90 21.86 -25.58
N ASN A 18 12.55 22.54 -26.68
CA ASN A 18 13.52 23.30 -27.47
C ASN A 18 14.12 24.47 -26.69
N GLU A 19 13.32 25.21 -25.93
CA GLU A 19 13.83 26.29 -25.06
C GLU A 19 14.81 25.75 -24.02
N ILE A 20 14.52 24.59 -23.40
CA ILE A 20 15.44 23.95 -22.46
C ILE A 20 16.74 23.53 -23.17
N ARG A 21 16.63 22.91 -24.35
CA ARG A 21 17.77 22.43 -25.13
C ARG A 21 18.65 23.57 -25.61
N GLU A 22 18.09 24.55 -26.31
CA GLU A 22 18.79 25.69 -26.90
C GLU A 22 19.39 26.60 -25.82
N GLY A 23 18.65 26.79 -24.71
CA GLY A 23 19.13 27.54 -23.55
C GLY A 23 20.14 26.80 -22.69
N LYS A 24 20.45 25.53 -22.97
CA LYS A 24 21.31 24.64 -22.15
C LYS A 24 20.86 24.59 -20.70
N LEU A 25 19.55 24.50 -20.47
CA LEU A 25 18.93 24.61 -19.15
C LEU A 25 18.69 23.25 -18.46
N THR A 26 19.13 22.14 -19.05
CA THR A 26 18.90 20.78 -18.53
C THR A 26 19.20 20.64 -17.04
N SER A 27 20.42 20.99 -16.61
CA SER A 27 20.81 20.91 -15.20
C SER A 27 19.93 21.79 -14.30
N LYS A 28 19.60 23.01 -14.76
CA LYS A 28 18.73 23.92 -14.01
C LYS A 28 17.33 23.32 -13.83
N VAL A 29 16.74 22.76 -14.89
CA VAL A 29 15.41 22.15 -14.82
C VAL A 29 15.43 20.91 -13.92
N ALA A 30 16.42 20.03 -14.09
CA ALA A 30 16.58 18.84 -13.26
C ALA A 30 16.72 19.18 -11.77
N SER A 31 17.58 20.13 -11.41
CA SER A 31 17.73 20.56 -10.01
C SER A 31 16.46 21.21 -9.46
N GLN A 32 15.68 21.92 -10.28
CA GLN A 32 14.39 22.47 -9.85
C GLN A 32 13.33 21.37 -9.64
N LEU A 33 13.23 20.39 -10.53
CA LEU A 33 12.33 19.24 -10.35
C LEU A 33 12.69 18.45 -9.07
N ALA A 34 13.98 18.24 -8.82
CA ALA A 34 14.46 17.62 -7.59
C ALA A 34 14.14 18.46 -6.34
N LEU A 35 14.32 19.78 -6.41
CA LEU A 35 13.97 20.70 -5.33
C LEU A 35 12.47 20.68 -5.03
N VAL A 36 11.61 20.65 -6.05
CA VAL A 36 10.15 20.55 -5.89
C VAL A 36 9.78 19.23 -5.19
N ALA A 37 10.36 18.11 -5.60
CA ALA A 37 10.16 16.81 -4.95
C ALA A 37 10.55 16.84 -3.46
N ALA A 38 11.74 17.35 -3.15
CA ALA A 38 12.22 17.45 -1.77
C ALA A 38 11.41 18.44 -0.92
N THR A 39 11.00 19.58 -1.49
CA THR A 39 10.23 20.61 -0.77
C THR A 39 8.82 20.14 -0.44
N HIS A 40 8.21 19.38 -1.34
CA HIS A 40 6.82 18.91 -1.18
C HIS A 40 6.72 17.45 -0.72
N ASN A 41 7.85 16.81 -0.38
CA ASN A 41 7.94 15.46 0.17
C ASN A 41 7.24 14.39 -0.69
N PHE A 42 7.45 14.42 -2.00
CA PHE A 42 7.08 13.31 -2.88
C PHE A 42 8.32 12.63 -3.45
N ASP A 43 8.14 11.38 -3.87
CA ASP A 43 9.18 10.39 -4.03
C ASP A 43 9.72 10.27 -5.47
N GLY A 44 9.57 11.30 -6.31
CA GLY A 44 10.14 11.33 -7.66
C GLY A 44 9.14 11.62 -8.79
N TRP A 45 9.43 11.12 -9.99
CA TRP A 45 8.85 11.63 -11.23
C TRP A 45 8.51 10.54 -12.27
N LEU A 46 7.31 10.61 -12.85
CA LEU A 46 7.01 10.04 -14.16
C LEU A 46 7.34 11.10 -15.23
N ILE A 47 8.25 10.77 -16.15
CA ILE A 47 8.63 11.62 -17.26
C ILE A 47 7.83 11.19 -18.49
N ASN A 48 6.83 12.00 -18.86
CA ASN A 48 5.96 11.76 -20.01
C ASN A 48 6.16 12.82 -21.10
N ILE A 49 6.86 12.47 -22.18
CA ILE A 49 7.14 13.38 -23.29
C ILE A 49 6.29 12.98 -24.50
N GLU A 50 5.09 13.54 -24.60
CA GLU A 50 4.17 13.35 -25.73
C GLU A 50 4.30 14.45 -26.79
N SER A 51 5.54 14.84 -27.06
CA SER A 51 5.90 15.89 -28.01
C SER A 51 6.93 15.37 -29.01
N LYS A 52 6.70 15.67 -30.29
CA LYS A 52 7.69 15.39 -31.35
C LYS A 52 8.83 16.40 -31.28
N MET A 53 10.03 15.96 -31.60
CA MET A 53 11.21 16.81 -31.77
C MET A 53 11.89 16.49 -33.10
N ASP A 54 12.90 17.27 -33.48
CA ASP A 54 13.75 16.95 -34.62
C ASP A 54 14.70 15.77 -34.33
N ASP A 55 15.31 15.25 -35.38
CA ASP A 55 16.18 14.07 -35.36
C ASP A 55 17.50 14.26 -34.57
N SER A 56 17.85 15.49 -34.23
CA SER A 56 19.05 15.79 -33.41
C SER A 56 18.78 15.82 -31.90
N CYS A 57 17.53 15.62 -31.45
CA CYS A 57 17.16 15.74 -30.04
C CYS A 57 17.66 14.58 -29.14
N GLY A 58 18.05 13.45 -29.70
CA GLY A 58 18.31 12.22 -28.93
C GLY A 58 19.34 12.39 -27.80
N LEU A 59 20.42 13.15 -28.04
CA LEU A 59 21.42 13.45 -27.00
C LEU A 59 20.81 14.27 -25.87
N PHE A 60 20.06 15.32 -26.21
CA PHE A 60 19.37 16.16 -25.23
C PHE A 60 18.37 15.36 -24.38
N LEU A 61 17.57 14.48 -24.98
CA LEU A 61 16.60 13.66 -24.24
C LEU A 61 17.29 12.75 -23.21
N LYS A 62 18.42 12.14 -23.59
CA LYS A 62 19.23 11.30 -22.69
C LYS A 62 19.82 12.13 -21.54
N GLU A 63 20.48 13.24 -21.87
CA GLU A 63 21.06 14.15 -20.88
C GLU A 63 19.99 14.67 -19.90
N PHE A 64 18.79 14.98 -20.42
CA PHE A 64 17.67 15.42 -19.60
C PHE A 64 17.22 14.35 -18.62
N LEU A 65 16.94 13.13 -19.10
CA LEU A 65 16.48 12.04 -18.25
C LEU A 65 17.53 11.64 -17.21
N GLU A 66 18.80 11.56 -17.60
CA GLU A 66 19.90 11.24 -16.69
C GLU A 66 20.07 12.31 -15.60
N ALA A 67 20.00 13.60 -15.98
CA ALA A 67 20.10 14.70 -15.04
C ALA A 67 18.92 14.71 -14.06
N VAL A 68 17.68 14.52 -14.53
CA VAL A 68 16.49 14.46 -13.67
C VAL A 68 16.58 13.28 -12.70
N THR A 69 17.00 12.11 -13.20
CA THR A 69 17.18 10.91 -12.37
C THR A 69 18.21 11.16 -11.27
N SER A 70 19.42 11.58 -11.66
CA SER A 70 20.54 11.80 -10.74
C SER A 70 20.24 12.87 -9.68
N GLU A 71 19.69 14.02 -10.09
CA GLU A 71 19.37 15.11 -9.17
C GLU A 71 18.22 14.73 -8.22
N THR A 72 17.22 13.99 -8.70
CA THR A 72 16.11 13.54 -7.85
C THR A 72 16.60 12.54 -6.80
N HIS A 73 17.41 11.54 -7.18
CA HIS A 73 18.00 10.61 -6.19
C HIS A 73 18.90 11.31 -5.17
N ARG A 74 19.63 12.34 -5.60
CA ARG A 74 20.49 13.15 -4.73
C ARG A 74 19.68 13.94 -3.71
N ALA A 75 18.55 14.53 -4.13
CA ALA A 75 17.70 15.35 -3.26
C ALA A 75 16.75 14.51 -2.40
N VAL A 76 16.29 13.37 -2.91
CA VAL A 76 15.29 12.49 -2.29
C VAL A 76 15.82 11.05 -2.31
N PRO A 77 16.55 10.60 -1.28
CA PRO A 77 17.08 9.24 -1.23
C PRO A 77 15.98 8.19 -1.34
N GLY A 78 16.14 7.26 -2.28
CA GLY A 78 15.14 6.22 -2.55
C GLY A 78 13.99 6.66 -3.46
N SER A 79 14.10 7.83 -4.11
CA SER A 79 13.15 8.28 -5.14
C SER A 79 13.09 7.34 -6.33
N LEU A 80 12.03 7.50 -7.13
CA LEU A 80 11.75 6.73 -8.33
C LEU A 80 11.55 7.66 -9.53
N VAL A 81 12.31 7.46 -10.61
CA VAL A 81 12.11 8.14 -11.88
C VAL A 81 11.74 7.13 -12.97
N ILE A 82 10.58 7.31 -13.59
CA ILE A 82 10.03 6.40 -14.60
C ILE A 82 9.90 7.13 -15.93
N TRP A 83 10.33 6.52 -17.02
CA TRP A 83 10.12 7.00 -18.39
C TRP A 83 8.80 6.46 -18.96
N TYR A 84 8.00 7.29 -19.63
CA TYR A 84 6.86 6.81 -20.41
C TYR A 84 7.29 6.51 -21.85
N ASP A 85 6.95 5.32 -22.36
CA ASP A 85 7.21 4.85 -23.72
C ASP A 85 6.56 5.77 -24.76
N SER A 86 7.28 6.78 -25.26
CA SER A 86 6.71 7.90 -26.02
C SER A 86 7.63 8.36 -27.17
N VAL A 87 8.42 9.41 -26.95
CA VAL A 87 9.35 9.96 -27.96
C VAL A 87 10.61 9.08 -28.07
N LEU A 88 11.09 8.90 -29.29
CA LEU A 88 12.32 8.16 -29.60
C LEU A 88 13.52 9.09 -29.82
N LEU A 89 14.72 8.52 -29.93
CA LEU A 89 15.96 9.29 -30.15
C LEU A 89 15.97 10.10 -31.45
N ASP A 90 15.18 9.71 -32.45
CA ASP A 90 15.00 10.45 -33.70
C ASP A 90 13.90 11.53 -33.60
N GLY A 91 13.42 11.82 -32.40
CA GLY A 91 12.41 12.83 -32.11
C GLY A 91 10.99 12.45 -32.48
N LYS A 92 10.75 11.26 -33.06
CA LYS A 92 9.40 10.81 -33.37
C LYS A 92 8.67 10.39 -32.11
N LEU A 93 7.44 10.84 -31.98
CA LEU A 93 6.48 10.29 -31.03
C LEU A 93 5.95 8.97 -31.60
N ASP A 94 6.46 7.85 -31.11
CA ASP A 94 6.18 6.49 -31.59
C ASP A 94 6.19 5.52 -30.41
N TRP A 95 5.02 5.28 -29.82
CA TRP A 95 4.83 4.36 -28.70
C TRP A 95 5.08 2.91 -29.13
N GLN A 96 6.10 2.26 -28.55
CA GLN A 96 6.46 0.89 -28.97
C GLN A 96 5.54 -0.17 -28.36
N ASN A 97 4.89 0.12 -27.24
CA ASN A 97 4.09 -0.79 -26.42
C ASN A 97 4.91 -1.97 -25.84
N GLU A 98 6.23 -1.90 -25.94
CA GLU A 98 7.16 -2.91 -25.44
C GLU A 98 8.50 -2.25 -25.11
N LEU A 99 9.28 -2.88 -24.24
CA LEU A 99 10.69 -2.54 -24.08
C LEU A 99 11.47 -3.19 -25.24
N ASN A 100 12.15 -2.39 -26.06
CA ASN A 100 12.96 -2.84 -27.19
C ASN A 100 14.16 -1.90 -27.43
N ASP A 101 14.93 -2.17 -28.49
CA ASP A 101 16.17 -1.43 -28.80
C ASP A 101 15.96 0.08 -29.06
N LYS A 102 14.73 0.52 -29.36
CA LYS A 102 14.44 1.93 -29.62
C LYS A 102 14.24 2.74 -28.33
N ASN A 103 13.81 2.11 -27.24
CA ASN A 103 13.51 2.79 -25.96
C ASN A 103 14.33 2.26 -24.77
N SER A 104 15.08 1.16 -24.93
CA SER A 104 15.96 0.60 -23.88
C SER A 104 16.97 1.60 -23.35
N CYS A 105 17.46 2.48 -24.22
CA CYS A 105 18.40 3.51 -23.82
C CYS A 105 17.84 4.53 -22.80
N PHE A 106 16.52 4.72 -22.73
CA PHE A 106 15.89 5.54 -21.69
C PHE A 106 15.66 4.73 -20.41
N PHE A 107 15.26 3.47 -20.55
CA PHE A 107 15.09 2.54 -19.44
C PHE A 107 16.38 2.34 -18.63
N ASP A 108 17.54 2.34 -19.28
CA ASP A 108 18.85 2.22 -18.63
C ASP A 108 19.26 3.47 -17.86
N LEU A 109 18.72 4.65 -18.20
CA LEU A 109 19.05 5.94 -17.57
C LEU A 109 18.13 6.29 -16.39
N CYS A 110 17.12 5.47 -16.11
CA CYS A 110 16.16 5.72 -15.03
C CYS A 110 15.76 4.42 -14.31
N ASP A 111 14.80 4.51 -13.40
CA ASP A 111 14.43 3.39 -12.54
C ASP A 111 13.45 2.42 -13.19
N GLY A 112 12.69 2.85 -14.19
CA GLY A 112 11.78 1.97 -14.91
C GLY A 112 11.12 2.62 -16.12
N ILE A 113 10.36 1.81 -16.86
CA ILE A 113 9.61 2.25 -18.04
C ILE A 113 8.13 1.91 -17.90
N PHE A 114 7.26 2.88 -18.17
CA PHE A 114 5.83 2.70 -18.34
C PHE A 114 5.56 2.50 -19.83
N LEU A 115 5.20 1.28 -20.23
CA LEU A 115 4.86 0.92 -21.59
C LEU A 115 3.46 1.41 -21.99
N ASN A 116 3.29 1.82 -23.25
CA ASN A 116 1.97 2.20 -23.78
C ASN A 116 0.99 1.00 -23.88
N TYR A 117 -0.29 1.28 -24.09
CA TYR A 117 -1.40 0.33 -23.86
C TYR A 117 -1.62 -0.74 -24.96
N GLY A 118 -1.00 -0.57 -26.14
CA GLY A 118 -1.27 -1.36 -27.35
C GLY A 118 -0.49 -2.67 -27.47
N TRP A 119 -0.06 -3.26 -26.36
CA TRP A 119 0.82 -4.41 -26.32
C TRP A 119 0.13 -5.74 -26.69
N THR A 120 0.92 -6.71 -27.11
CA THR A 120 0.52 -8.13 -27.26
C THR A 120 1.28 -9.02 -26.28
N GLU A 121 0.86 -10.28 -26.12
CA GLU A 121 1.56 -11.21 -25.22
C GLU A 121 3.00 -11.46 -25.66
N GLU A 122 3.27 -11.51 -26.97
CA GLU A 122 4.61 -11.66 -27.53
C GLU A 122 5.48 -10.42 -27.23
N MET A 123 4.90 -9.22 -27.27
CA MET A 123 5.56 -7.98 -26.86
C MET A 123 5.96 -8.01 -25.39
N LEU A 124 5.12 -8.55 -24.51
CA LEU A 124 5.44 -8.71 -23.09
C LEU A 124 6.58 -9.71 -22.87
N GLN A 125 6.57 -10.83 -23.59
CA GLN A 125 7.66 -11.83 -23.52
C GLN A 125 9.00 -11.24 -23.97
N ARG A 126 9.00 -10.47 -25.07
CA ARG A 126 10.20 -9.76 -25.53
C ARG A 126 10.67 -8.72 -24.52
N SER A 127 9.74 -7.92 -23.99
CA SER A 127 10.04 -6.93 -22.94
C SER A 127 10.67 -7.58 -21.71
N ALA A 128 10.10 -8.69 -21.24
CA ALA A 128 10.62 -9.44 -20.10
C ALA A 128 12.00 -10.03 -20.37
N SER A 129 12.21 -10.57 -21.57
CA SER A 129 13.50 -11.14 -21.99
C SER A 129 14.58 -10.06 -22.03
N LEU A 130 14.29 -8.90 -22.61
CA LEU A 130 15.21 -7.78 -22.70
C LEU A 130 15.50 -7.14 -21.33
N ALA A 131 14.49 -7.03 -20.45
CA ALA A 131 14.65 -6.47 -19.11
C ALA A 131 15.52 -7.33 -18.18
N GLY A 132 15.65 -8.64 -18.44
CA GLY A 132 16.51 -9.54 -17.66
C GLY A 132 16.15 -9.57 -16.17
N SER A 133 17.05 -9.07 -15.31
CA SER A 133 16.82 -8.97 -13.86
C SER A 133 15.90 -7.80 -13.48
N ARG A 134 15.70 -6.81 -14.36
CA ARG A 134 14.86 -5.61 -14.16
C ARG A 134 13.42 -5.78 -14.66
N LYS A 135 12.90 -6.99 -14.78
CA LYS A 135 11.52 -7.25 -15.24
C LYS A 135 10.46 -6.49 -14.43
N SER A 136 10.67 -6.34 -13.12
CA SER A 136 9.79 -5.58 -12.24
C SER A 136 9.77 -4.08 -12.51
N ASP A 137 10.77 -3.56 -13.22
CA ASP A 137 10.93 -2.14 -13.53
C ASP A 137 10.23 -1.79 -14.86
N VAL A 138 9.68 -2.79 -15.56
CA VAL A 138 8.83 -2.61 -16.73
C VAL A 138 7.38 -2.65 -16.29
N TYR A 139 6.72 -1.49 -16.34
CA TYR A 139 5.32 -1.30 -15.98
C TYR A 139 4.46 -1.34 -17.24
N VAL A 140 3.75 -2.46 -17.43
CA VAL A 140 2.84 -2.64 -18.56
C VAL A 140 1.63 -1.72 -18.40
N GLY A 141 1.43 -0.80 -19.35
CA GLY A 141 0.30 0.13 -19.33
C GLY A 141 -1.03 -0.57 -19.55
N ILE A 142 -2.00 -0.28 -18.69
CA ILE A 142 -3.35 -0.83 -18.76
C ILE A 142 -4.34 0.33 -18.66
N ASP A 143 -4.92 0.73 -19.80
CA ASP A 143 -5.99 1.73 -19.83
C ASP A 143 -7.31 1.10 -19.36
N VAL A 144 -7.85 1.58 -18.25
CA VAL A 144 -9.10 1.07 -17.68
C VAL A 144 -10.30 1.36 -18.61
N PHE A 145 -10.22 2.36 -19.48
CA PHE A 145 -11.24 2.58 -20.51
C PHE A 145 -11.10 1.65 -21.72
N ALA A 146 -10.01 0.88 -21.78
CA ALA A 146 -9.67 -0.02 -22.89
C ALA A 146 -9.68 0.65 -24.27
N ARG A 147 -9.18 1.88 -24.38
CA ARG A 147 -9.01 2.53 -25.69
C ARG A 147 -7.81 1.92 -26.39
N ASN A 148 -7.98 1.56 -27.67
CA ASN A 148 -6.91 1.08 -28.54
C ASN A 148 -6.12 -0.13 -27.99
N THR A 149 -6.79 -1.02 -27.24
CA THR A 149 -6.18 -2.25 -26.69
C THR A 149 -7.03 -3.47 -27.02
N LYS A 150 -6.43 -4.67 -26.95
CA LYS A 150 -7.12 -5.95 -27.18
C LYS A 150 -7.87 -6.45 -25.93
N TYR A 151 -7.65 -5.82 -24.78
CA TYR A 151 -8.26 -6.23 -23.51
C TYR A 151 -9.56 -5.49 -23.22
N THR A 152 -10.39 -6.09 -22.36
CA THR A 152 -11.56 -5.42 -21.80
C THR A 152 -11.15 -4.63 -20.56
N GLY A 153 -11.62 -3.39 -20.46
CA GLY A 153 -11.36 -2.49 -19.34
C GLY A 153 -12.36 -2.65 -18.19
N GLY A 154 -12.53 -1.59 -17.40
CA GLY A 154 -13.47 -1.54 -16.28
C GLY A 154 -13.18 -2.61 -15.23
N TYR A 155 -14.21 -3.32 -14.78
CA TYR A 155 -14.07 -4.39 -13.78
C TYR A 155 -13.20 -5.57 -14.26
N GLU A 156 -12.99 -5.72 -15.57
CA GLU A 156 -12.19 -6.80 -16.15
C GLU A 156 -10.69 -6.44 -16.29
N THR A 157 -10.29 -5.26 -15.82
CA THR A 157 -8.89 -4.76 -15.82
C THR A 157 -7.90 -5.79 -15.24
N TYR A 158 -8.33 -6.59 -14.26
CA TYR A 158 -7.48 -7.63 -13.66
C TYR A 158 -6.96 -8.67 -14.67
N LYS A 159 -7.66 -8.88 -15.81
CA LYS A 159 -7.21 -9.81 -16.86
C LYS A 159 -5.93 -9.34 -17.53
N ALA A 160 -5.80 -8.03 -17.77
CA ALA A 160 -4.58 -7.43 -18.30
C ALA A 160 -3.44 -7.48 -17.25
N VAL A 161 -3.76 -7.19 -15.98
CA VAL A 161 -2.79 -7.31 -14.86
C VAL A 161 -2.25 -8.73 -14.74
N LYS A 162 -3.13 -9.74 -14.88
CA LYS A 162 -2.76 -11.15 -14.88
C LYS A 162 -1.75 -11.47 -15.98
N GLN A 163 -1.92 -10.88 -17.16
CA GLN A 163 -1.04 -11.16 -18.29
C GLN A 163 0.34 -10.53 -18.12
N ALA A 164 0.43 -9.30 -17.59
CA ALA A 164 1.70 -8.69 -17.21
C ALA A 164 2.45 -9.56 -16.18
N ARG A 165 1.75 -9.95 -15.10
CA ARG A 165 2.32 -10.78 -14.02
C ARG A 165 2.83 -12.14 -14.49
N ARG A 166 2.12 -12.79 -15.41
CA ARG A 166 2.56 -14.08 -15.99
C ARG A 166 3.93 -13.99 -16.68
N ASN A 167 4.32 -12.81 -17.14
CA ASN A 167 5.62 -12.55 -17.75
C ASN A 167 6.66 -12.01 -16.75
N GLY A 168 6.32 -11.96 -15.45
CA GLY A 168 7.16 -11.36 -14.41
C GLY A 168 7.24 -9.84 -14.46
N LEU A 169 6.37 -9.19 -15.24
CA LEU A 169 6.35 -7.73 -15.41
C LEU A 169 5.40 -7.06 -14.41
N SER A 170 5.65 -5.77 -14.14
CA SER A 170 4.77 -4.92 -13.35
C SER A 170 3.61 -4.37 -14.19
N SER A 171 2.62 -3.74 -13.54
CA SER A 171 1.47 -3.13 -14.21
C SER A 171 1.33 -1.66 -13.81
N ALA A 172 1.03 -0.80 -14.78
CA ALA A 172 0.62 0.58 -14.57
C ALA A 172 -0.84 0.75 -14.99
N ILE A 173 -1.73 0.91 -14.01
CA ILE A 173 -3.18 1.04 -14.23
C ILE A 173 -3.51 2.50 -14.48
N PHE A 174 -3.84 2.83 -15.73
CA PHE A 174 -4.16 4.18 -16.17
C PHE A 174 -5.67 4.45 -16.09
N ALA A 175 -6.01 5.67 -15.68
CA ALA A 175 -7.38 6.19 -15.65
C ALA A 175 -8.38 5.37 -14.79
N ALA A 176 -7.94 4.92 -13.60
CA ALA A 176 -8.83 4.26 -12.61
C ALA A 176 -9.99 5.17 -12.12
N GLY A 177 -9.95 6.48 -12.43
CA GLY A 177 -11.08 7.41 -12.28
C GLY A 177 -12.35 6.97 -13.01
N TRP A 178 -12.23 6.03 -13.97
CA TRP A 178 -13.34 5.33 -14.63
C TRP A 178 -14.47 4.93 -13.68
N VAL A 179 -14.15 4.46 -12.47
CA VAL A 179 -15.16 4.06 -11.47
C VAL A 179 -16.09 5.23 -11.14
N TYR A 180 -15.53 6.39 -10.80
CA TYR A 180 -16.29 7.58 -10.44
C TYR A 180 -17.00 8.20 -11.64
N GLU A 181 -16.36 8.15 -12.80
CA GLU A 181 -16.84 8.79 -14.03
C GLU A 181 -17.97 8.00 -14.71
N THR A 182 -18.03 6.68 -14.56
CA THR A 182 -18.91 5.83 -15.38
C THR A 182 -19.85 4.89 -14.61
N GLN A 183 -19.56 4.55 -13.35
CA GLN A 183 -20.31 3.52 -12.61
C GLN A 183 -21.40 4.08 -11.67
N GLY A 184 -21.57 5.41 -11.67
CA GLY A 184 -22.53 6.12 -10.82
C GLY A 184 -21.93 6.56 -9.49
N ARG A 185 -21.95 7.87 -9.24
CA ARG A 185 -21.31 8.51 -8.08
C ARG A 185 -21.93 8.09 -6.74
N GLU A 186 -23.24 7.85 -6.72
CA GLU A 186 -23.99 7.41 -5.54
C GLU A 186 -23.46 6.08 -4.97
N LYS A 187 -22.95 5.21 -5.84
CA LYS A 187 -22.40 3.89 -5.49
C LYS A 187 -20.88 3.83 -5.60
N PHE A 188 -20.21 4.98 -5.60
CA PHE A 188 -18.77 5.06 -5.83
C PHE A 188 -17.98 4.13 -4.90
N VAL A 189 -18.32 4.11 -3.61
CA VAL A 189 -17.65 3.27 -2.61
C VAL A 189 -17.76 1.78 -2.96
N GLU A 190 -18.96 1.27 -3.24
CA GLU A 190 -19.20 -0.12 -3.64
C GLU A 190 -18.45 -0.46 -4.94
N ASN A 191 -18.57 0.39 -5.95
CA ASN A 191 -17.94 0.19 -7.25
C ASN A 191 -16.41 0.26 -7.17
N GLN A 192 -15.86 1.09 -6.29
CA GLN A 192 -14.42 1.20 -6.05
C GLN A 192 -13.89 -0.10 -5.44
N TYR A 193 -14.59 -0.68 -4.47
CA TYR A 193 -14.22 -1.99 -3.94
C TYR A 193 -14.30 -3.06 -5.03
N LEU A 194 -15.38 -3.11 -5.80
CA LEU A 194 -15.53 -4.08 -6.89
C LEU A 194 -14.40 -3.98 -7.92
N PHE A 195 -14.01 -2.76 -8.29
CA PHE A 195 -12.90 -2.52 -9.21
C PHE A 195 -11.57 -3.06 -8.68
N TRP A 196 -11.21 -2.75 -7.42
CA TRP A 196 -9.92 -3.20 -6.85
C TRP A 196 -9.93 -4.64 -6.30
N ASN A 197 -11.07 -5.32 -6.28
CA ASN A 197 -11.23 -6.69 -5.79
C ASN A 197 -10.68 -7.75 -6.78
N PHE A 198 -9.49 -7.53 -7.32
CA PHE A 198 -8.82 -8.45 -8.27
C PHE A 198 -8.67 -9.87 -7.71
N PRO A 199 -8.57 -10.93 -8.51
CA PRO A 199 -8.23 -12.26 -7.97
C PRO A 199 -6.93 -12.25 -7.15
N ARG A 200 -6.82 -13.11 -6.12
CA ARG A 200 -5.65 -13.13 -5.19
C ARG A 200 -4.30 -13.15 -5.91
N HIS A 201 -4.14 -13.97 -6.95
CA HIS A 201 -2.91 -14.06 -7.75
C HIS A 201 -2.54 -12.77 -8.53
N CYS A 202 -3.50 -11.86 -8.71
CA CYS A 202 -3.30 -10.55 -9.33
C CYS A 202 -3.03 -9.43 -8.31
N ARG A 203 -3.23 -9.68 -7.02
CA ARG A 203 -2.95 -8.69 -5.97
C ARG A 203 -1.50 -8.80 -5.52
N SER A 204 -0.89 -7.67 -5.25
CA SER A 204 0.33 -7.65 -4.44
C SER A 204 -0.10 -7.89 -3.00
N GLU A 205 0.62 -8.73 -2.25
CA GLU A 205 0.42 -8.80 -0.80
C GLU A 205 1.22 -7.66 -0.17
N TRP A 206 0.54 -6.78 0.58
CA TRP A 206 1.21 -5.78 1.39
C TRP A 206 1.10 -6.20 2.85
N ARG A 207 2.25 -6.19 3.52
CA ARG A 207 2.35 -6.46 4.95
C ARG A 207 2.86 -5.22 5.66
N LEU A 208 2.20 -4.85 6.74
CA LEU A 208 2.67 -3.80 7.64
C LEU A 208 3.86 -4.33 8.45
N SER A 209 5.00 -3.66 8.36
CA SER A 209 6.25 -4.06 9.02
C SER A 209 6.75 -3.05 10.06
N THR A 210 5.96 -2.01 10.34
CA THR A 210 6.30 -0.98 11.34
C THR A 210 5.16 -0.74 12.32
N LEU A 211 5.52 -0.36 13.55
CA LEU A 211 4.62 0.08 14.61
C LEU A 211 4.85 1.58 14.87
N PRO A 212 3.84 2.30 15.38
CA PRO A 212 2.51 1.83 15.76
C PRO A 212 1.59 1.59 14.57
N LEU A 213 0.71 0.58 14.67
CA LEU A 213 -0.43 0.40 13.77
C LEU A 213 -1.63 1.05 14.43
N CYS A 214 -2.06 2.20 13.93
CA CYS A 214 -3.20 2.94 14.45
C CYS A 214 -4.17 3.33 13.34
N THR A 215 -5.47 3.16 13.57
CA THR A 215 -6.50 3.63 12.67
C THR A 215 -7.84 3.79 13.38
N SER A 216 -8.59 4.80 13.00
CA SER A 216 -10.02 4.96 13.29
C SER A 216 -10.87 4.65 12.05
N PHE A 217 -10.24 4.11 11.01
CA PHE A 217 -10.84 3.83 9.71
C PHE A 217 -11.36 5.09 9.01
N CYS A 218 -10.82 6.26 9.35
CA CYS A 218 -11.18 7.51 8.72
C CYS A 218 -10.64 7.54 7.27
N GLN A 219 -11.52 7.80 6.30
CA GLN A 219 -11.12 7.93 4.89
C GLN A 219 -10.69 9.35 4.49
N GLY A 220 -10.55 10.26 5.45
CA GLY A 220 -10.31 11.68 5.19
C GLY A 220 -11.55 12.45 4.76
N PHE A 221 -12.74 11.91 5.04
CA PHE A 221 -14.02 12.60 4.85
C PHE A 221 -15.08 12.01 5.77
N GLY A 222 -16.21 12.71 5.90
CA GLY A 222 -17.36 12.23 6.67
C GLY A 222 -18.53 13.19 6.61
N ARG A 223 -19.72 12.73 7.02
CA ARG A 223 -20.92 13.59 7.14
C ARG A 223 -20.83 14.55 8.33
N ASN A 224 -19.99 14.22 9.29
CA ASN A 224 -19.69 14.95 10.51
C ASN A 224 -18.24 14.62 10.93
N LEU A 225 -17.68 15.41 11.83
CA LEU A 225 -16.39 15.11 12.47
C LEU A 225 -16.61 14.72 13.92
N TYR A 226 -15.94 13.65 14.35
CA TYR A 226 -16.03 13.09 15.69
C TYR A 226 -14.66 13.04 16.38
N LYS A 227 -14.68 13.15 17.71
CA LYS A 227 -13.51 12.94 18.58
C LYS A 227 -13.94 12.19 19.84
N ALA A 228 -13.33 11.05 20.09
CA ALA A 228 -13.67 10.14 21.19
C ALA A 228 -15.18 9.85 21.29
N GLY A 229 -15.83 9.59 20.15
CA GLY A 229 -17.26 9.33 20.01
C GLY A 229 -18.15 10.57 20.07
N LYS A 230 -17.59 11.76 20.34
CA LYS A 230 -18.35 13.02 20.42
C LYS A 230 -18.35 13.74 19.09
N LEU A 231 -19.51 14.22 18.68
CA LEU A 231 -19.67 15.12 17.55
C LEU A 231 -18.96 16.46 17.83
N VAL A 232 -17.89 16.76 17.10
CA VAL A 232 -17.13 18.01 17.24
C VAL A 232 -17.43 19.03 16.15
N GLN A 233 -17.79 18.57 14.95
CA GLN A 233 -18.21 19.43 13.85
C GLN A 233 -19.40 18.79 13.12
N ARG A 234 -20.46 19.57 12.94
CA ARG A 234 -21.62 19.18 12.12
C ARG A 234 -21.38 19.51 10.66
N GLY A 235 -21.84 18.63 9.77
CA GLY A 235 -21.83 18.85 8.33
C GLY A 235 -20.67 18.17 7.62
N PRO A 236 -20.80 17.99 6.29
CA PRO A 236 -19.85 17.22 5.50
C PRO A 236 -18.48 17.91 5.46
N TRP A 237 -17.43 17.10 5.51
CA TRP A 237 -16.05 17.58 5.42
C TRP A 237 -15.20 16.62 4.60
N PHE A 238 -14.11 17.14 4.03
CA PHE A 238 -13.16 16.40 3.23
C PHE A 238 -11.75 16.98 3.43
N ASN A 239 -10.82 16.13 3.83
CA ASN A 239 -9.39 16.37 3.88
C ASN A 239 -8.63 15.03 3.80
N LEU A 240 -8.08 14.71 2.64
CA LEU A 240 -7.34 13.44 2.43
C LEU A 240 -6.07 13.31 3.27
N SER A 241 -5.53 14.41 3.83
CA SER A 241 -4.41 14.29 4.79
C SER A 241 -4.82 13.59 6.08
N GLU A 242 -6.13 13.53 6.37
CA GLU A 242 -6.71 12.83 7.52
C GLU A 242 -7.08 11.37 7.19
N GLN A 243 -6.79 10.89 5.98
CA GLN A 243 -7.00 9.48 5.63
C GLN A 243 -6.05 8.59 6.45
N GLN A 244 -6.62 7.58 7.10
CA GLN A 244 -5.92 6.61 7.93
C GLN A 244 -5.93 5.23 7.28
N LEU A 245 -5.13 4.30 7.83
CA LEU A 245 -5.02 2.93 7.33
C LEU A 245 -6.40 2.26 7.19
N GLN A 246 -6.67 1.74 6.00
CA GLN A 246 -7.92 1.06 5.67
C GLN A 246 -7.72 -0.47 5.70
N PRO A 247 -8.76 -1.26 6.04
CA PRO A 247 -8.65 -2.71 6.08
C PRO A 247 -8.32 -3.31 4.71
N TRP A 248 -7.62 -4.43 4.73
CA TRP A 248 -7.25 -5.21 3.55
C TRP A 248 -8.46 -5.81 2.84
N ASP A 249 -9.34 -6.47 3.59
CA ASP A 249 -10.57 -7.07 3.07
C ASP A 249 -11.76 -6.16 3.41
N GLN A 250 -12.48 -5.72 2.38
CA GLN A 250 -13.67 -4.87 2.48
C GLN A 250 -14.69 -5.26 1.40
N GLY A 251 -15.93 -4.82 1.58
CA GLY A 251 -17.05 -5.10 0.67
C GLY A 251 -18.05 -6.10 1.25
N CYS A 252 -19.02 -6.52 0.43
CA CYS A 252 -20.23 -7.23 0.86
C CYS A 252 -20.20 -8.75 0.64
N SER A 253 -19.05 -9.34 0.31
CA SER A 253 -18.93 -10.76 -0.02
C SER A 253 -17.84 -11.48 0.79
N LEU A 254 -17.58 -10.97 2.00
CA LEU A 254 -16.64 -11.58 2.95
C LEU A 254 -17.28 -12.78 3.65
N CYS A 255 -16.51 -13.50 4.46
CA CYS A 255 -17.00 -14.64 5.27
C CYS A 255 -17.77 -15.67 4.42
N GLY A 256 -17.24 -16.07 3.26
CA GLY A 256 -17.91 -17.02 2.37
C GLY A 256 -19.19 -16.48 1.70
N GLY A 257 -19.39 -15.16 1.67
CA GLY A 257 -20.59 -14.49 1.17
C GLY A 257 -21.60 -14.12 2.26
N CYS A 258 -21.32 -14.47 3.52
CA CYS A 258 -22.19 -14.18 4.67
C CYS A 258 -21.83 -12.89 5.41
N GLY A 259 -20.72 -12.23 5.05
CA GLY A 259 -20.18 -11.09 5.78
C GLY A 259 -19.96 -9.85 4.91
N ALA A 260 -20.05 -8.69 5.55
CA ALA A 260 -19.68 -7.41 4.97
C ALA A 260 -18.81 -6.60 5.93
N ALA A 261 -17.78 -5.95 5.39
CA ALA A 261 -17.00 -4.92 6.09
C ALA A 261 -17.01 -3.67 5.22
N VAL A 262 -17.76 -2.65 5.64
CA VAL A 262 -18.02 -1.45 4.83
C VAL A 262 -17.83 -0.19 5.65
N VAL A 263 -17.45 0.90 5.01
CA VAL A 263 -17.24 2.18 5.67
C VAL A 263 -18.58 2.79 6.07
N CYS A 264 -18.71 3.20 7.34
CA CYS A 264 -19.84 3.95 7.85
C CYS A 264 -19.43 5.41 8.06
N THR A 265 -20.17 6.36 7.48
CA THR A 265 -19.93 7.81 7.59
C THR A 265 -20.96 8.54 8.45
N ASP A 266 -21.98 7.81 8.92
CA ASP A 266 -23.04 8.36 9.77
C ASP A 266 -22.54 8.52 11.22
N GLN A 267 -21.66 7.61 11.66
CA GLN A 267 -21.07 7.56 13.00
C GLN A 267 -19.55 7.34 12.89
N ALA A 268 -18.79 7.85 13.86
CA ALA A 268 -17.37 7.54 14.01
C ALA A 268 -16.92 7.73 15.46
N TYR A 269 -15.83 7.06 15.84
CA TYR A 269 -15.18 7.33 17.13
C TYR A 269 -14.23 8.53 17.02
N ASN A 270 -13.35 8.52 16.03
CA ASN A 270 -12.47 9.63 15.67
C ASN A 270 -12.50 9.86 14.16
N GLY A 271 -12.49 11.12 13.73
CA GLY A 271 -12.55 11.47 12.31
C GLY A 271 -13.97 11.42 11.77
N GLY A 272 -14.15 10.93 10.55
CA GLY A 272 -15.38 11.07 9.76
C GLY A 272 -16.04 9.76 9.36
N SER A 273 -15.40 8.65 9.67
CA SER A 273 -15.92 7.32 9.40
C SER A 273 -15.41 6.29 10.39
N CYS A 274 -16.11 5.17 10.48
CA CYS A 274 -15.68 3.94 11.14
C CYS A 274 -15.96 2.73 10.23
N LEU A 275 -15.62 1.52 10.66
CA LEU A 275 -15.87 0.30 9.91
C LEU A 275 -17.11 -0.43 10.43
N LEU A 276 -18.13 -0.62 9.59
CA LEU A 276 -19.30 -1.44 9.88
C LEU A 276 -19.03 -2.88 9.48
N LEU A 277 -19.04 -3.77 10.46
CA LEU A 277 -18.95 -5.22 10.29
C LEU A 277 -20.35 -5.81 10.40
N ARG A 278 -20.72 -6.66 9.44
CA ARG A 278 -21.99 -7.38 9.42
C ARG A 278 -21.76 -8.84 9.08
N PHE A 279 -22.42 -9.73 9.78
CA PHE A 279 -22.44 -11.15 9.47
C PHE A 279 -23.85 -11.69 9.57
N VAL A 280 -24.31 -12.39 8.54
CA VAL A 280 -25.61 -13.03 8.48
C VAL A 280 -25.38 -14.51 8.14
N PRO A 281 -25.56 -15.43 9.10
CA PRO A 281 -25.43 -16.86 8.85
C PRO A 281 -26.35 -17.33 7.71
N SER A 282 -25.87 -18.28 6.92
CA SER A 282 -26.66 -18.86 5.82
C SER A 282 -26.61 -20.37 5.88
N ALA A 283 -27.78 -21.02 5.79
CA ALA A 283 -27.89 -22.47 5.72
C ALA A 283 -27.15 -23.08 4.51
N ILE A 284 -26.91 -22.30 3.46
CA ILE A 284 -26.17 -22.72 2.25
C ILE A 284 -24.65 -22.68 2.49
N LYS A 285 -24.20 -21.94 3.51
CA LYS A 285 -22.79 -21.77 3.88
C LYS A 285 -22.61 -22.04 5.39
N PRO A 286 -22.83 -23.29 5.85
CA PRO A 286 -22.76 -23.62 7.27
C PRO A 286 -21.36 -23.43 7.86
N ASP A 287 -20.31 -23.53 7.03
CA ASP A 287 -18.91 -23.35 7.44
C ASP A 287 -18.44 -21.89 7.43
N ALA A 288 -19.30 -20.94 7.07
CA ALA A 288 -18.96 -19.52 7.09
C ALA A 288 -18.70 -19.07 8.53
N SER A 289 -17.50 -18.57 8.79
CA SER A 289 -17.14 -17.98 10.08
C SER A 289 -17.23 -16.46 10.04
N PRO A 290 -17.62 -15.80 11.15
CA PRO A 290 -17.73 -14.35 11.25
C PRO A 290 -16.38 -13.64 11.38
N TYR A 291 -15.37 -14.07 10.62
CA TYR A 291 -14.00 -13.56 10.70
C TYR A 291 -13.70 -12.53 9.61
N PHE A 292 -13.27 -11.34 10.04
CA PHE A 292 -12.90 -10.22 9.19
C PHE A 292 -11.42 -9.93 9.36
N ARG A 293 -10.63 -10.21 8.32
CA ARG A 293 -9.22 -9.83 8.29
C ARG A 293 -9.09 -8.33 8.07
N LEU A 294 -8.36 -7.65 8.95
CA LEU A 294 -8.13 -6.21 8.85
C LEU A 294 -6.78 -5.90 8.21
N PHE A 295 -5.69 -6.49 8.72
CA PHE A 295 -4.34 -6.15 8.26
C PHE A 295 -3.46 -7.40 8.18
N ALA A 296 -2.69 -7.51 7.10
CA ALA A 296 -1.55 -8.43 7.05
C ALA A 296 -0.30 -7.70 7.59
N CYS A 297 0.51 -8.42 8.37
CA CYS A 297 1.63 -7.86 9.12
C CYS A 297 2.89 -8.72 8.95
N ASP A 298 4.04 -8.09 9.22
CA ASP A 298 5.34 -8.70 9.42
C ASP A 298 6.02 -7.99 10.58
N LEU A 299 5.44 -8.15 11.77
CA LEU A 299 5.82 -7.41 12.97
C LEU A 299 6.31 -8.38 14.04
N PRO A 300 7.46 -8.17 14.69
CA PRO A 300 7.82 -8.98 15.85
C PRO A 300 6.80 -8.75 16.96
N LEU A 301 6.21 -9.82 17.49
CA LEU A 301 5.16 -9.76 18.51
C LEU A 301 5.71 -9.07 19.75
N GLY A 302 6.72 -9.66 20.41
CA GLY A 302 7.38 -9.09 21.59
C GLY A 302 6.34 -8.62 22.62
N SER A 303 6.51 -7.42 23.18
CA SER A 303 5.47 -6.76 23.99
C SER A 303 4.66 -5.75 23.16
N LEU A 304 3.33 -5.83 23.25
CA LEU A 304 2.37 -4.93 22.59
C LEU A 304 1.30 -4.43 23.57
N SER A 305 1.05 -3.13 23.54
CA SER A 305 -0.20 -2.54 24.01
C SER A 305 -1.18 -2.56 22.85
N VAL A 306 -2.27 -3.30 23.01
CA VAL A 306 -3.30 -3.51 21.99
C VAL A 306 -4.60 -2.90 22.48
N SER A 307 -5.26 -2.07 21.67
CA SER A 307 -6.58 -1.55 22.00
C SER A 307 -7.48 -1.47 20.79
N TYR A 308 -8.77 -1.71 20.99
CA TYR A 308 -9.78 -1.51 19.98
C TYR A 308 -11.06 -0.95 20.59
N THR A 309 -11.73 -0.08 19.83
CA THR A 309 -12.96 0.61 20.22
C THR A 309 -14.08 0.22 19.29
N PHE A 310 -15.22 -0.17 19.84
CA PHE A 310 -16.36 -0.67 19.08
C PHE A 310 -17.70 -0.28 19.70
N SER A 311 -18.77 -0.33 18.92
CA SER A 311 -20.15 -0.12 19.37
C SER A 311 -21.04 -1.16 18.70
N PRO A 312 -22.05 -1.72 19.39
CA PRO A 312 -23.15 -2.39 18.72
C PRO A 312 -23.76 -1.46 17.67
N ASP A 313 -24.18 -2.02 16.54
CA ASP A 313 -24.95 -1.26 15.54
C ASP A 313 -26.32 -0.86 16.11
N VAL A 314 -26.85 0.26 15.64
CA VAL A 314 -28.07 0.90 16.16
C VAL A 314 -29.30 -0.02 16.03
N ASP A 315 -29.29 -0.90 15.03
CA ASP A 315 -30.23 -2.00 14.85
C ASP A 315 -29.91 -3.13 15.87
N ARG A 316 -30.38 -2.91 17.11
CA ARG A 316 -30.17 -3.67 18.35
C ARG A 316 -30.24 -5.20 18.22
N THR A 317 -29.21 -5.81 17.65
CA THR A 317 -28.88 -7.22 17.91
C THR A 317 -28.25 -7.28 19.31
N THR A 318 -29.10 -7.46 20.31
CA THR A 318 -28.66 -7.57 21.71
C THR A 318 -27.79 -8.82 21.89
N GLY A 319 -26.60 -8.67 22.46
CA GLY A 319 -25.70 -9.79 22.77
C GLY A 319 -24.58 -10.05 21.77
N VAL A 320 -24.31 -9.12 20.84
CA VAL A 320 -23.16 -9.21 19.93
C VAL A 320 -21.91 -8.63 20.60
N ASP A 321 -20.91 -9.49 20.83
CA ASP A 321 -19.57 -9.09 21.23
C ASP A 321 -18.56 -9.36 20.11
N ILE A 322 -17.44 -8.64 20.12
CA ILE A 322 -16.34 -8.84 19.18
C ILE A 322 -15.01 -9.17 19.88
N VAL A 323 -14.24 -10.01 19.22
CA VAL A 323 -12.92 -10.47 19.66
C VAL A 323 -11.89 -10.02 18.64
N LEU A 324 -10.84 -9.36 19.10
CA LEU A 324 -9.69 -9.06 18.25
C LEU A 324 -8.81 -10.31 18.15
N VAL A 325 -8.48 -10.72 16.94
CA VAL A 325 -7.68 -11.92 16.66
C VAL A 325 -6.31 -11.49 16.15
N LEU A 326 -5.26 -11.94 16.82
CA LEU A 326 -3.87 -11.76 16.40
C LEU A 326 -3.34 -13.12 15.93
N LYS A 327 -3.09 -13.29 14.62
CA LYS A 327 -2.42 -14.51 14.12
C LYS A 327 -0.93 -14.29 14.10
N VAL A 328 -0.22 -15.22 14.71
CA VAL A 328 1.23 -15.16 14.91
C VAL A 328 1.85 -16.39 14.30
N GLN A 329 3.10 -16.25 13.86
CA GLN A 329 3.91 -17.35 13.37
C GLN A 329 5.14 -17.47 14.25
N THR A 330 5.37 -18.66 14.78
CA THR A 330 6.54 -18.96 15.61
C THR A 330 7.82 -19.00 14.76
N SER A 331 8.98 -19.03 15.41
CA SER A 331 10.26 -19.22 14.71
C SER A 331 10.39 -20.59 14.03
N SER A 332 9.63 -21.60 14.47
CA SER A 332 9.53 -22.91 13.83
C SER A 332 8.60 -22.90 12.61
N GLY A 333 7.89 -21.80 12.35
CA GLY A 333 6.96 -21.65 11.23
C GLY A 333 5.52 -22.05 11.56
N GLU A 334 5.23 -22.48 12.78
CA GLU A 334 3.88 -22.85 13.23
C GLU A 334 2.97 -21.61 13.32
N GLU A 335 1.74 -21.72 12.82
CA GLU A 335 0.74 -20.65 12.90
C GLU A 335 -0.15 -20.83 14.13
N GLU A 336 -0.27 -19.77 14.92
CA GLU A 336 -1.06 -19.74 16.14
C GLU A 336 -1.92 -18.47 16.18
N GLN A 337 -2.92 -18.43 17.07
CA GLN A 337 -3.79 -17.26 17.20
C GLN A 337 -4.09 -16.90 18.66
N LEU A 338 -4.02 -15.61 18.97
CA LEU A 338 -4.45 -15.05 20.24
C LEU A 338 -5.79 -14.34 20.03
N MET A 339 -6.74 -14.58 20.93
CA MET A 339 -8.08 -14.01 20.89
C MET A 339 -8.27 -13.09 22.09
N LEU A 340 -8.44 -11.80 21.82
CA LEU A 340 -8.55 -10.74 22.82
C LEU A 340 -9.99 -10.21 22.84
N GLY A 341 -10.82 -10.80 23.71
CA GLY A 341 -12.19 -10.35 23.98
C GLY A 341 -12.48 -10.32 25.49
N VAL A 342 -13.75 -10.36 25.87
CA VAL A 342 -14.13 -10.53 27.30
C VAL A 342 -13.44 -11.76 27.89
N THR A 343 -13.42 -12.85 27.12
CA THR A 343 -12.57 -14.01 27.37
C THR A 343 -11.32 -13.88 26.51
N ILE A 344 -10.15 -13.97 27.16
CA ILE A 344 -8.86 -14.05 26.48
C ILE A 344 -8.55 -15.52 26.24
N SER A 345 -8.11 -15.86 25.03
CA SER A 345 -7.59 -17.19 24.69
C SER A 345 -6.23 -17.07 24.05
N THR A 346 -5.27 -17.81 24.60
CA THR A 346 -3.90 -17.94 24.14
C THR A 346 -3.63 -19.41 23.78
N PRO A 347 -2.85 -19.67 22.72
CA PRO A 347 -2.59 -21.03 22.25
C PRO A 347 -1.62 -21.80 23.17
N ASP A 348 -0.69 -21.07 23.80
CA ASP A 348 0.25 -21.56 24.80
C ASP A 348 0.46 -20.50 25.89
N ASP A 349 -0.11 -20.75 27.07
CA ASP A 349 -0.02 -19.85 28.24
C ASP A 349 1.38 -19.77 28.84
N LYS A 350 2.29 -20.68 28.47
CA LYS A 350 3.71 -20.61 28.87
C LYS A 350 4.50 -19.67 27.96
N ARG A 351 4.03 -19.47 26.74
CA ARG A 351 4.66 -18.60 25.74
C ARG A 351 4.04 -17.22 25.71
N TYR A 352 2.72 -17.12 25.76
CA TYR A 352 2.02 -15.85 25.59
C TYR A 352 1.34 -15.41 26.87
N GLU A 353 1.57 -14.15 27.25
CA GLU A 353 0.84 -13.49 28.31
C GLU A 353 -0.06 -12.41 27.69
N ALA A 354 -1.37 -12.52 27.88
CA ALA A 354 -2.33 -11.49 27.48
C ALA A 354 -3.19 -11.07 28.68
N LYS A 355 -3.13 -9.79 29.05
CA LYS A 355 -3.82 -9.23 30.22
C LYS A 355 -4.71 -8.07 29.82
N LEU A 356 -5.97 -8.13 30.21
CA LEU A 356 -6.90 -7.01 30.10
C LEU A 356 -6.49 -5.91 31.09
N VAL A 357 -6.20 -4.72 30.57
CA VAL A 357 -5.80 -3.55 31.36
C VAL A 357 -7.02 -2.67 31.63
N ILE A 358 -7.88 -2.49 30.64
CA ILE A 358 -9.13 -1.70 30.72
C ILE A 358 -10.20 -2.40 29.89
N SER A 359 -11.37 -2.67 30.48
CA SER A 359 -12.53 -3.27 29.80
C SER A 359 -13.53 -2.23 29.29
N ASP A 360 -13.75 -1.15 30.05
CA ASP A 360 -14.85 -0.21 29.79
C ASP A 360 -14.49 1.18 30.30
N VAL A 361 -14.14 2.09 29.40
CA VAL A 361 -14.26 3.53 29.67
C VAL A 361 -15.45 4.00 28.84
N PRO A 362 -16.61 4.29 29.46
CA PRO A 362 -17.64 5.05 28.78
C PRO A 362 -16.99 6.33 28.26
N ALA A 363 -17.12 6.60 26.96
CA ALA A 363 -16.77 7.92 26.45
C ALA A 363 -17.46 8.97 27.35
N PRO A 364 -16.77 10.02 27.81
CA PRO A 364 -17.33 10.95 28.79
C PRO A 364 -18.67 11.47 28.27
N GLU A 365 -19.78 11.25 28.97
CA GLU A 365 -21.16 11.61 28.61
C GLU A 365 -21.41 11.91 27.12
N SER A 366 -22.00 10.95 26.40
CA SER A 366 -22.59 11.17 25.08
C SER A 366 -23.50 12.40 25.17
N SER A 367 -23.09 13.50 24.55
CA SER A 367 -23.95 14.67 24.37
C SER A 367 -25.23 14.21 23.68
N VAL A 368 -26.37 14.70 24.15
CA VAL A 368 -27.70 14.54 23.57
C VAL A 368 -27.64 14.39 22.04
N GLY A 369 -27.87 13.16 21.54
CA GLY A 369 -28.05 12.90 20.10
C GLY A 369 -27.16 11.86 19.41
N THR A 370 -26.26 11.13 20.08
CA THR A 370 -25.54 9.98 19.48
C THR A 370 -26.05 8.66 20.05
N GLU A 371 -26.62 7.79 19.20
CA GLU A 371 -27.20 6.49 19.61
C GLU A 371 -26.14 5.38 19.84
N CYS A 372 -24.86 5.61 19.51
CA CYS A 372 -23.78 4.63 19.66
C CYS A 372 -23.15 4.64 21.05
N ALA A 373 -23.05 3.47 21.66
CA ALA A 373 -22.39 3.25 22.96
C ALA A 373 -20.99 2.67 22.74
N TRP A 374 -20.02 3.53 22.43
CA TRP A 374 -18.62 3.14 22.22
C TRP A 374 -18.01 2.53 23.49
N GLN A 375 -17.38 1.37 23.32
CA GLN A 375 -16.65 0.61 24.33
C GLN A 375 -15.21 0.42 23.85
N THR A 376 -14.23 0.50 24.75
CA THR A 376 -12.81 0.33 24.42
C THR A 376 -12.20 -0.73 25.31
N ARG A 377 -11.60 -1.75 24.70
CA ARG A 377 -10.80 -2.76 25.40
C ARG A 377 -9.32 -2.53 25.15
N LYS A 378 -8.52 -2.67 26.21
CA LYS A 378 -7.06 -2.52 26.16
C LYS A 378 -6.39 -3.73 26.78
N TYR A 379 -5.41 -4.28 26.09
CA TYR A 379 -4.65 -5.45 26.51
C TYR A 379 -3.16 -5.14 26.49
N LEU A 380 -2.44 -5.76 27.41
CA LEU A 380 -1.00 -5.94 27.31
C LEU A 380 -0.75 -7.38 26.86
N VAL A 381 -0.15 -7.54 25.68
CA VAL A 381 0.21 -8.83 25.09
C VAL A 381 1.72 -8.95 25.12
N LYS A 382 2.25 -10.11 25.51
CA LYS A 382 3.68 -10.40 25.48
C LYS A 382 3.96 -11.79 24.93
N ASP A 383 4.95 -11.87 24.05
CA ASP A 383 5.73 -13.09 23.86
C ASP A 383 6.77 -13.20 24.98
N LEU A 384 6.71 -14.27 25.76
CA LEU A 384 7.61 -14.55 26.87
C LEU A 384 8.93 -15.18 26.38
N GLN A 385 9.01 -15.58 25.11
CA GLN A 385 10.26 -16.02 24.49
C GLN A 385 11.03 -14.81 23.95
N THR A 386 12.25 -14.61 24.45
CA THR A 386 13.10 -13.47 24.06
C THR A 386 13.99 -13.73 22.85
N ASP A 387 14.42 -14.98 22.66
CA ASP A 387 15.41 -15.33 21.62
C ASP A 387 14.74 -15.73 20.28
N HIS A 388 13.45 -16.07 20.33
CA HIS A 388 12.67 -16.61 19.22
C HIS A 388 11.27 -16.00 19.17
N ILE A 389 11.23 -14.67 19.16
CA ILE A 389 9.99 -13.88 19.15
C ILE A 389 9.13 -14.28 17.94
N ALA A 390 7.86 -14.59 18.19
CA ALA A 390 6.89 -14.85 17.14
C ALA A 390 6.66 -13.60 16.29
N THR A 391 6.33 -13.79 15.02
CA THR A 391 5.95 -12.70 14.12
C THR A 391 4.44 -12.60 14.05
N LEU A 392 3.88 -11.43 14.37
CA LEU A 392 2.49 -11.08 14.08
C LEU A 392 2.32 -10.99 12.56
N ARG A 393 1.50 -11.90 12.02
CA ARG A 393 1.23 -12.05 10.58
C ARG A 393 -0.09 -11.44 10.15
N GLU A 394 -1.07 -11.38 11.04
CA GLU A 394 -2.41 -10.89 10.72
C GLU A 394 -3.12 -10.31 11.95
N VAL A 395 -3.85 -9.23 11.73
CA VAL A 395 -4.82 -8.68 12.69
C VAL A 395 -6.20 -8.77 12.07
N GLY A 396 -7.14 -9.37 12.79
CA GLY A 396 -8.53 -9.50 12.38
C GLY A 396 -9.50 -9.34 13.53
N VAL A 397 -10.79 -9.36 13.23
CA VAL A 397 -11.88 -9.31 14.22
C VAL A 397 -12.86 -10.44 13.92
N SER A 398 -13.38 -11.07 14.97
CA SER A 398 -14.45 -12.06 14.87
C SER A 398 -15.62 -11.67 15.77
N PHE A 399 -16.85 -11.99 15.35
CA PHE A 399 -17.98 -11.98 16.28
C PHE A 399 -17.87 -13.16 17.26
N SER A 400 -18.17 -12.89 18.52
CA SER A 400 -18.40 -13.89 19.56
C SER A 400 -19.89 -14.04 19.75
N PHE A 401 -20.48 -15.08 19.16
CA PHE A 401 -21.89 -15.38 19.30
C PHE A 401 -22.13 -16.35 20.47
N HIS A 402 -23.27 -16.18 21.14
CA HIS A 402 -23.84 -17.23 21.98
C HIS A 402 -24.52 -18.34 21.14
N GLU A 403 -24.98 -18.02 19.92
CA GLU A 403 -25.68 -18.97 19.03
C GLU A 403 -25.20 -18.83 17.56
N PRO A 404 -24.85 -19.93 16.87
CA PRO A 404 -24.31 -19.90 15.49
C PRO A 404 -25.25 -19.33 14.41
N THR A 405 -26.55 -19.24 14.69
CA THR A 405 -27.59 -18.79 13.75
C THR A 405 -27.92 -17.30 13.85
N VAL A 406 -27.27 -16.58 14.76
CA VAL A 406 -27.57 -15.17 15.03
C VAL A 406 -26.78 -14.27 14.09
N ALA A 407 -27.49 -13.34 13.44
CA ALA A 407 -26.84 -12.26 12.69
C ALA A 407 -26.21 -11.24 13.65
N GLY A 408 -25.05 -10.72 13.29
CA GLY A 408 -24.33 -9.72 14.08
C GLY A 408 -24.02 -8.48 13.26
N SER A 409 -24.10 -7.31 13.90
CA SER A 409 -23.65 -6.04 13.33
C SER A 409 -22.92 -5.21 14.38
N CYS A 410 -21.77 -4.64 14.03
CA CYS A 410 -20.95 -3.84 14.94
C CYS A 410 -20.16 -2.78 14.19
N LEU A 411 -20.03 -1.61 14.81
CA LEU A 411 -19.13 -0.54 14.37
C LEU A 411 -17.78 -0.71 15.07
N LEU A 412 -16.70 -0.82 14.31
CA LEU A 412 -15.32 -0.76 14.79
C LEU A 412 -14.79 0.66 14.54
N GLY A 413 -14.59 1.41 15.62
CA GLY A 413 -14.27 2.83 15.59
C GLY A 413 -12.79 3.16 15.72
N GLU A 414 -12.00 2.27 16.34
CA GLU A 414 -10.55 2.45 16.48
C GLU A 414 -9.82 1.14 16.71
N LEU A 415 -8.60 1.04 16.20
CA LEU A 415 -7.63 -0.02 16.47
C LEU A 415 -6.26 0.62 16.67
N ALA A 416 -5.55 0.23 17.73
CA ALA A 416 -4.18 0.63 17.98
C ALA A 416 -3.35 -0.54 18.51
N LEU A 417 -2.25 -0.84 17.85
CA LEU A 417 -1.18 -1.72 18.31
C LEU A 417 0.08 -0.87 18.42
N LYS A 418 0.65 -0.79 19.62
CA LYS A 418 1.87 -0.02 19.89
C LYS A 418 2.80 -0.76 20.83
N ARG A 419 4.07 -0.38 20.86
CA ARG A 419 4.95 -0.78 21.96
C ARG A 419 4.48 -0.12 23.27
N PRO A 420 4.51 -0.83 24.42
CA PRO A 420 4.25 -0.21 25.71
C PRO A 420 5.20 0.97 25.96
N ASP A 421 4.68 2.03 26.58
CA ASP A 421 5.48 3.23 26.83
C ASP A 421 6.65 2.87 27.79
N GLY A 422 7.91 3.03 27.32
CA GLY A 422 9.12 2.65 28.07
C GLY A 422 10.01 1.56 27.42
N THR A 423 9.54 0.87 26.39
CA THR A 423 10.37 -0.09 25.61
C THR A 423 10.84 0.56 24.30
N SER A 424 11.94 1.32 24.36
CA SER A 424 12.76 1.58 23.18
C SER A 424 13.71 0.40 23.03
N GLU A 425 13.37 -0.56 22.19
CA GLU A 425 14.34 -1.58 21.79
C GLU A 425 14.89 -1.25 20.41
N ASN A 426 16.14 -0.78 20.43
CA ASN A 426 17.05 -0.75 19.31
C ASN A 426 17.24 -2.18 18.77
N VAL A 427 16.39 -2.63 17.85
CA VAL A 427 16.73 -3.78 17.01
C VAL A 427 17.55 -3.25 15.84
N THR A 428 18.85 -3.08 16.08
CA THR A 428 19.84 -3.00 15.01
C THR A 428 19.89 -4.38 14.36
N ALA A 429 19.48 -4.46 13.09
CA ALA A 429 19.68 -5.64 12.28
C ALA A 429 21.19 -5.93 12.19
N LYS A 430 21.68 -6.93 12.93
CA LYS A 430 23.03 -7.46 12.76
C LYS A 430 23.11 -8.11 11.38
N LYS A 431 23.79 -7.44 10.45
CA LYS A 431 24.39 -8.12 9.29
C LYS A 431 25.46 -9.08 9.82
N SER A 432 25.25 -10.36 9.59
CA SER A 432 26.26 -11.38 9.77
C SER A 432 27.33 -11.21 8.69
N SER A 433 28.51 -10.72 9.06
CA SER A 433 29.74 -10.96 8.30
C SER A 433 30.63 -11.85 9.16
N SER A 434 30.71 -13.13 8.81
CA SER A 434 31.80 -14.00 9.25
C SER A 434 33.07 -13.57 8.53
N ASN A 435 34.10 -13.17 9.29
CA ASN A 435 35.48 -13.27 8.84
C ASN A 435 36.31 -13.77 10.01
N GLU A 436 36.83 -14.99 9.85
CA GLU A 436 37.94 -15.50 10.63
C GLU A 436 39.18 -14.63 10.35
N GLY A 437 39.92 -14.32 11.42
CA GLY A 437 41.08 -13.45 11.36
C GLY A 437 42.32 -14.12 10.76
N LEU A 438 43.29 -13.28 10.40
CA LEU A 438 44.72 -13.53 10.55
C LEU A 438 45.47 -12.19 10.62
N GLU A 439 46.55 -12.22 11.40
CA GLU A 439 47.29 -11.17 12.12
C GLU A 439 48.03 -10.07 11.31
N ASP A 440 48.14 -8.91 11.98
CA ASP A 440 49.26 -7.95 12.12
C ASP A 440 50.27 -7.70 10.97
N SER A 441 50.40 -6.43 10.54
CA SER A 441 51.50 -5.53 10.95
C SER A 441 51.70 -4.28 10.05
N VAL A 442 51.91 -3.13 10.71
CA VAL A 442 52.72 -1.93 10.35
C VAL A 442 52.19 -0.88 9.35
N LEU A 443 52.20 0.35 9.90
CA LEU A 443 52.11 1.73 9.40
C LEU A 443 52.71 2.03 7.99
N ASP A 444 52.04 2.86 7.18
CA ASP A 444 52.56 4.15 6.68
C ASP A 444 51.50 4.98 5.91
N ASP A 445 51.69 6.30 5.90
CA ASP A 445 50.92 7.38 5.26
C ASP A 445 50.86 7.28 3.72
N GLY A 446 49.76 7.78 3.11
CA GLY A 446 49.78 8.09 1.67
C GLY A 446 48.41 8.23 1.01
N ALA A 447 48.06 9.47 0.63
CA ALA A 447 46.89 9.83 -0.16
C ALA A 447 46.82 9.12 -1.53
N ARG A 448 45.62 8.68 -1.95
CA ARG A 448 45.10 8.79 -3.33
C ARG A 448 43.64 8.32 -3.47
N SER A 449 43.01 8.91 -4.49
CA SER A 449 41.66 8.72 -4.99
C SER A 449 41.41 7.34 -5.61
N ASP A 450 40.16 6.88 -5.56
CA ASP A 450 39.34 6.35 -6.68
C ASP A 450 38.36 5.27 -6.21
N GLY A 451 37.18 5.24 -6.86
CA GLY A 451 36.33 4.04 -6.93
C GLY A 451 35.05 4.07 -6.10
N ALA A 452 34.04 4.82 -6.55
CA ALA A 452 32.67 4.60 -6.12
C ALA A 452 32.14 3.30 -6.76
N GLU A 453 31.91 2.27 -5.96
CA GLU A 453 31.19 1.07 -6.37
C GLU A 453 29.69 1.35 -6.58
N PRO A 454 29.03 0.68 -7.55
CA PRO A 454 27.64 0.95 -7.87
C PRO A 454 26.70 0.45 -6.76
N HIS A 455 25.78 1.32 -6.34
CA HIS A 455 24.74 1.01 -5.37
C HIS A 455 23.84 -0.13 -5.85
N VAL A 456 23.78 -1.20 -5.05
CA VAL A 456 22.88 -2.35 -5.22
C VAL A 456 21.42 -1.88 -5.06
N LYS A 457 20.67 -1.89 -6.17
CA LYS A 457 19.21 -1.66 -6.19
C LYS A 457 18.49 -2.76 -5.41
N ARG A 458 17.44 -2.38 -4.66
CA ARG A 458 16.65 -3.28 -3.80
C ARG A 458 16.01 -4.41 -4.62
N GLN A 459 16.45 -5.66 -4.42
CA GLN A 459 15.71 -6.84 -4.84
C GLN A 459 14.53 -7.09 -3.88
N ARG A 460 13.32 -7.24 -4.44
CA ARG A 460 12.21 -7.88 -3.74
C ARG A 460 12.44 -9.39 -3.80
N VAL A 461 12.25 -10.07 -2.67
CA VAL A 461 12.31 -11.53 -2.54
C VAL A 461 11.41 -12.15 -3.61
N GLN A 462 12.00 -12.95 -4.50
CA GLN A 462 11.25 -13.83 -5.39
C GLN A 462 10.71 -14.98 -4.53
N ASP A 463 9.39 -15.05 -4.38
CA ASP A 463 8.74 -16.28 -3.93
C ASP A 463 8.90 -17.31 -5.05
N GLY A 464 9.75 -18.31 -4.79
CA GLY A 464 9.86 -19.47 -5.64
C GLY A 464 8.77 -20.46 -5.27
N GLU A 465 7.88 -20.77 -6.20
CA GLU A 465 7.17 -22.05 -6.21
C GLU A 465 7.08 -22.57 -7.66
N THR A 466 7.53 -23.81 -7.80
CA THR A 466 7.32 -24.74 -8.92
C THR A 466 5.85 -25.02 -9.21
#